data_AF-A0A5K8AKE8-F1
#
_entry.id   AF-A0A5K8AKE8-F1
#
_cell.length_a   1.000
_cell.length_b   1.000
_cell.length_c   1.000
_cell.angle_alpha   90.00
_cell.angle_beta   90.00
_cell.angle_gamma   90.00
#
_symmetry.space_group_name_H-M   'P 1'
#
loop_
_entity.id
_entity.type
_entity.pdbx_description
1 polymer ?
#
loop_
_entity_poly.entity_id
_entity_poly.type
_entity_poly.pdbx_seq_one_letter_code
_entity_poly.pdbx_strand_id
1 'polypeptide(L)' 'MSKYKIEVMVNLVECDEEADDKPIELEDGCYQYTINADAGENIDDCEIAVLNTAYPAIRDAIARHMEKVSKKKS' A
#
# COMPACT_ATOMS: atom_id res chain seq x y z
N MET A 1 3.49 26.92 11.05
CA MET A 1 3.00 26.08 9.94
C MET A 1 3.44 24.66 10.20
N SER A 2 2.51 23.71 10.30
CA SER A 2 2.86 22.29 10.41
C SER A 2 3.37 21.82 9.06
N LYS A 3 4.57 21.24 9.02
CA LYS A 3 5.12 20.58 7.84
C LYS A 3 4.84 19.08 7.97
N TYR A 4 4.55 18.44 6.84
CA TYR A 4 4.35 17.00 6.78
C TYR A 4 5.38 16.40 5.82
N LYS A 5 5.92 15.24 6.18
CA LYS A 5 6.85 14.47 5.35
C LYS A 5 6.10 13.23 4.87
N ILE A 6 6.21 12.91 3.59
CA ILE A 6 5.66 11.69 3.00
C ILE A 6 6.84 10.90 2.48
N GLU A 7 6.99 9.66 2.94
CA GLU A 7 8.06 8.74 2.56
C GLU A 7 7.41 7.44 2.10
N VAL A 8 7.92 6.87 1.00
CA VAL A 8 7.46 5.60 0.44
C VAL A 8 8.65 4.67 0.40
N MET A 9 8.50 3.48 0.98
CA MET A 9 9.48 2.40 0.94
C MET A 9 8.78 1.17 0.37
N VAL A 10 9.37 0.57 -0.66
CA VAL A 10 8.84 -0.62 -1.33
C VAL A 10 9.81 -1.76 -1.05
N ASN A 11 9.31 -2.82 -0.42
CA ASN A 11 10.08 -4.02 -0.11
C ASN A 11 9.45 -5.19 -0.88
N LEU A 12 10.23 -5.84 -1.76
CA LEU A 12 9.87 -7.11 -2.37
C LEU A 12 10.65 -8.19 -1.62
N VAL A 13 9.93 -9.14 -1.04
CA VAL A 13 10.51 -10.24 -0.27
C VAL A 13 9.94 -11.54 -0.79
N GLU A 14 10.78 -12.57 -0.89
CA GLU A 14 10.34 -13.92 -1.18
C GLU A 14 9.55 -14.46 0.03
N CYS A 15 8.44 -15.16 -0.24
CA CYS A 15 7.60 -15.77 0.79
C CYS A 15 7.01 -17.09 0.27
N ASP A 16 6.71 -18.00 1.20
CA ASP A 16 6.11 -19.31 0.91
C ASP A 16 4.57 -19.27 0.94
N GLU A 17 3.97 -18.07 0.85
CA GLU A 17 2.52 -17.86 0.89
C GLU A 17 1.90 -18.08 -0.50
N GLU A 18 0.65 -18.56 -0.53
CA GLU A 18 -0.11 -18.66 -1.77
C GLU A 18 -0.38 -17.25 -2.34
N ALA A 19 -0.40 -17.13 -3.67
CA ALA A 19 -0.71 -15.85 -4.30
C ALA A 19 -2.13 -15.39 -3.97
N ASP A 20 -2.25 -14.11 -3.67
CA ASP A 20 -3.53 -13.48 -3.42
C ASP A 20 -4.19 -13.07 -4.74
N ASP A 21 -5.52 -13.09 -4.77
CA ASP A 21 -6.30 -12.49 -5.88
C ASP A 21 -6.28 -10.95 -5.83
N LYS A 22 -6.02 -10.37 -4.65
CA LYS A 22 -6.05 -8.92 -4.40
C LYS A 22 -5.21 -8.52 -3.17
N PRO A 23 -4.76 -7.27 -3.08
CA PRO A 23 -4.09 -6.77 -1.88
C PRO A 23 -4.96 -6.90 -0.63
N ILE A 24 -4.34 -7.32 0.47
CA ILE A 24 -4.94 -7.47 1.79
C ILE A 24 -4.51 -6.32 2.70
N GLU A 25 -5.44 -5.79 3.51
CA GLU A 25 -5.13 -4.79 4.54
C GLU A 25 -4.71 -5.51 5.82
N LEU A 26 -3.56 -5.12 6.38
CA LEU A 26 -3.04 -5.57 7.66
C LEU A 26 -3.48 -4.62 8.78
N GLU A 27 -3.36 -5.07 10.03
CA GLU A 27 -3.86 -4.35 11.22
C GLU A 27 -3.28 -2.93 11.40
N ASP A 28 -2.11 -2.65 10.82
CA ASP A 28 -1.43 -1.35 10.90
C ASP A 28 -1.82 -0.35 9.79
N GLY A 29 -2.76 -0.72 8.91
CA GLY A 29 -3.09 0.04 7.70
C GLY A 29 -2.04 -0.09 6.60
N CYS A 30 -1.14 -1.06 6.75
CA CYS A 30 -0.27 -1.55 5.69
C CYS A 30 -1.07 -2.46 4.76
N TYR A 31 -0.77 -2.41 3.46
CA TYR A 31 -1.33 -3.33 2.50
C TYR A 31 -0.23 -4.26 2.03
N GLN A 32 -0.55 -5.55 1.95
CA GLN A 32 0.34 -6.59 1.42
C GLN A 32 -0.34 -7.20 0.20
N TYR A 33 0.47 -7.67 -0.75
CA TYR A 33 -0.04 -8.39 -1.90
C TYR A 33 0.97 -9.46 -2.30
N THR A 34 0.59 -10.72 -2.11
CA THR A 34 1.41 -11.86 -2.48
C THR A 34 1.17 -12.19 -3.96
N ILE A 35 2.24 -12.17 -4.77
CA ILE A 35 2.19 -12.47 -6.20
C ILE A 35 2.96 -13.76 -6.50
N ASN A 36 2.58 -14.44 -7.59
CA ASN A 36 3.27 -15.65 -8.04
C ASN A 36 4.74 -15.37 -8.42
N ALA A 37 5.57 -16.41 -8.37
CA ALA A 37 7.00 -16.33 -8.69
C ALA A 37 7.27 -15.71 -10.07
N ASP A 38 6.52 -16.12 -11.11
CA ASP A 38 6.64 -15.57 -12.47
C ASP A 38 6.44 -14.04 -12.51
N ALA A 39 5.51 -13.53 -11.70
CA ALA A 39 5.25 -12.09 -11.58
C ALA A 39 6.32 -11.39 -10.73
N GLY A 40 6.92 -12.07 -9.76
CA GLY A 40 8.05 -11.59 -8.96
C GLY A 40 9.36 -11.44 -9.75
N GLU A 41 9.48 -12.12 -10.90
CA GLU A 41 10.64 -12.04 -11.80
C GLU A 41 10.45 -11.04 -12.95
N ASN A 42 9.26 -10.45 -13.09
CA ASN A 42 8.94 -9.48 -14.13
C ASN A 42 8.73 -8.08 -13.56
N ILE A 43 9.50 -7.11 -14.07
CA ILE A 43 9.44 -5.70 -13.64
C ILE A 43 8.02 -5.12 -13.83
N ASP A 44 7.37 -5.38 -14.96
CA ASP A 44 6.06 -4.82 -15.27
C ASP A 44 4.98 -5.37 -14.32
N ASP A 45 5.04 -6.68 -14.03
CA ASP A 45 4.09 -7.33 -13.14
C ASP A 45 4.32 -6.91 -11.68
N CYS A 46 5.57 -6.76 -11.26
CA CYS A 46 5.94 -6.18 -9.97
C CYS A 46 5.44 -4.74 -9.83
N GLU A 47 5.58 -3.90 -10.86
CA GLU A 47 5.08 -2.52 -10.85
C GLU A 47 3.55 -2.50 -10.68
N ILE A 48 2.82 -3.32 -11.45
CA ILE A 48 1.37 -3.43 -11.36
C ILE A 48 0.96 -3.90 -9.96
N ALA A 49 1.66 -4.89 -9.40
CA ALA A 49 1.40 -5.40 -8.05
C ALA A 49 1.58 -4.31 -6.98
N VAL A 50 2.68 -3.55 -7.06
CA VAL A 50 2.95 -2.44 -6.15
C VAL A 50 1.89 -1.35 -6.28
N LEU A 51 1.49 -0.98 -7.49
CA LEU A 51 0.45 0.03 -7.72
C LEU A 51 -0.91 -0.42 -7.16
N ASN A 52 -1.30 -1.67 -7.41
CA ASN A 52 -2.54 -2.24 -6.89
C ASN A 52 -2.55 -2.24 -5.36
N THR A 53 -1.42 -2.52 -4.72
CA THR A 53 -1.25 -2.53 -3.27
C THR A 53 -1.21 -1.12 -2.67
N ALA A 54 -0.52 -0.20 -3.33
CA ALA A 54 -0.31 1.15 -2.84
C ALA A 54 -1.55 2.03 -2.99
N TYR A 55 -2.36 1.84 -4.04
CA TYR A 55 -3.55 2.66 -4.28
C TYR A 55 -4.53 2.70 -3.09
N PRO A 56 -5.00 1.56 -2.54
CA PRO A 56 -5.88 1.58 -1.37
C PRO A 56 -5.19 2.19 -0.15
N ALA A 57 -3.92 1.87 0.10
CA ALA A 57 -3.13 2.44 1.20
C ALA A 57 -3.08 3.98 1.16
N ILE A 58 -2.78 4.55 -0.01
CA ILE A 58 -2.72 5.99 -0.24
C ILE A 58 -4.10 6.62 -0.03
N ARG A 59 -5.14 6.00 -0.61
CA ARG A 59 -6.51 6.52 -0.53
C ARG A 59 -7.00 6.58 0.91
N ASP A 60 -6.76 5.54 1.69
CA ASP A 60 -7.14 5.44 3.10
C ASP A 60 -6.38 6.44 3.96
N ALA A 61 -5.05 6.53 3.79
CA ALA A 61 -4.22 7.49 4.53
C ALA A 61 -4.67 8.94 4.30
N ILE A 62 -4.98 9.29 3.04
CA ILE A 62 -5.50 10.62 2.69
C ILE A 62 -6.88 10.84 3.31
N ALA A 63 -7.80 9.88 3.21
CA ALA A 63 -9.14 9.99 3.78
C ALA A 63 -9.08 10.22 5.31
N ARG A 64 -8.32 9.39 6.03
CA ARG A 64 -8.10 9.52 7.48
C ARG A 64 -7.48 10.87 7.84
N HIS A 65 -6.55 11.40 7.02
CA HIS A 65 -5.99 12.74 7.23
C HIS A 65 -7.04 13.84 7.04
N MET A 66 -7.83 13.77 5.96
CA MET A 66 -8.87 14.77 5.68
C MET A 66 -9.97 14.78 6.73
N GLU A 67 -10.36 13.63 7.27
CA GLU A 67 -11.28 13.57 8.41
C GLU A 67 -10.71 14.28 9.64
N LYS A 68 -9.44 14.04 9.98
CA LYS A 68 -8.77 14.71 11.10
C LYS A 68 -8.66 16.22 10.88
N VAL A 69 -8.40 16.67 9.65
CA VAL A 69 -8.38 18.10 9.30
C VAL A 69 -9.77 18.71 9.42
N SER A 70 -10.80 18.02 8.96
CA SER A 70 -12.20 18.47 9.04
C SER A 70 -12.65 18.63 10.49
N LYS A 71 -12.39 17.63 11.34
CA LYS A 71 -12.72 17.67 12.78
C LYS A 71 -11.97 18.74 13.57
N LYS A 72 -10.78 19.17 13.11
CA LYS A 72 -10.01 20.26 13.74
C LYS A 72 -10.49 21.66 13.36
N LYS A 73 -11.30 21.78 12.30
CA LYS A 73 -11.86 23.05 11.82
C LYS A 73 -13.29 23.31 12.33
N SER A 74 -13.93 22.31 12.92
CA SER A 74 -15.22 22.43 13.61
C SER A 74 -15.02 22.71 15.09
#